data_AF-A0A9E5Q2W9-F1
#
_entry.id   AF-A0A9E5Q2W9-F1
#
_cell.length_a   1.000
_cell.length_b   1.000
_cell.length_c   1.000
_cell.angle_alpha   90.00
_cell.angle_beta   90.00
_cell.angle_gamma   90.00
#
_symmetry.space_group_name_H-M   'P 1'
#
loop_
_entity.id
_entity.type
_entity.pdbx_description
1 polymer ?
#
loop_
_entity_poly.entity_id
_entity_poly.type
_entity_poly.pdbx_seq_one_letter_code
_entity_poly.pdbx_strand_id
1 'polypeptide(L)'
;MIPEDYFDLNAPINEGRRYRHPDCSEGKDRALIVTRTAEGWKWWCHRCGKGGFRDVNGLSPQQTMEWLKNLKAKPVQRQDRIELPKDFSNQIPPEGWAWLFKSGLDEHDVQRYKMGYSRQLHRLIMPVYTDGQLVYWQGRSLVAATPENPKYINVHQKGRSDIYFR
;
A
#
# COMPACT_ATOMS: atom_id res chain seq x y z
N MET A 1 16.56 -24.14 -21.86
CA MET A 1 16.71 -22.95 -20.98
C MET A 1 15.54 -22.02 -21.28
N ILE A 2 14.94 -21.36 -20.28
CA ILE A 2 13.79 -20.46 -20.53
C ILE A 2 14.32 -19.08 -20.95
N PRO A 3 13.85 -18.52 -22.09
CA PRO A 3 14.25 -17.19 -22.53
C PRO A 3 13.93 -16.10 -21.49
N GLU A 4 14.85 -15.14 -21.38
CA GLU A 4 14.78 -14.03 -20.42
C GLU A 4 13.55 -13.14 -20.63
N ASP A 5 13.16 -12.94 -21.88
CA ASP A 5 12.00 -12.13 -22.31
C ASP A 5 10.65 -12.72 -21.87
N TYR A 6 10.61 -13.99 -21.43
CA TYR A 6 9.38 -14.60 -20.93
C TYR A 6 9.06 -14.18 -19.49
N PHE A 7 10.03 -13.59 -18.79
CA PHE A 7 9.91 -13.12 -17.42
C PHE A 7 9.55 -11.62 -17.40
N ASP A 8 8.38 -11.30 -17.95
CA ASP A 8 7.88 -9.91 -18.01
C ASP A 8 7.55 -9.40 -16.60
N LEU A 9 8.29 -8.38 -16.17
CA LEU A 9 8.12 -7.68 -14.89
C LEU A 9 6.81 -6.90 -14.82
N ASN A 10 6.27 -6.47 -15.95
CA ASN A 10 5.05 -5.69 -16.04
C ASN A 10 3.79 -6.58 -16.11
N ALA A 11 3.97 -7.90 -16.25
CA ALA A 11 2.85 -8.83 -16.24
C ALA A 11 2.11 -8.78 -14.89
N PRO A 12 0.77 -8.83 -14.88
CA PRO A 12 -0.01 -8.85 -13.65
C PRO A 12 0.29 -10.10 -12.82
N ILE A 13 0.30 -9.93 -11.49
CA ILE A 13 0.55 -11.02 -10.54
C ILE A 13 -0.59 -12.04 -10.62
N ASN A 14 -0.23 -13.33 -10.54
CA ASN A 14 -1.08 -14.50 -10.67
C ASN A 14 -1.68 -14.74 -12.06
N GLU A 15 -1.28 -13.97 -13.07
CA GLU A 15 -1.65 -14.25 -14.45
C GLU A 15 -0.60 -15.10 -15.15
N GLY A 16 -1.02 -16.23 -15.71
CA GLY A 16 -0.18 -17.15 -16.46
C GLY A 16 -0.22 -16.83 -17.96
N ARG A 17 0.94 -16.53 -18.55
CA ARG A 17 1.08 -16.35 -20.00
C ARG A 17 1.65 -17.61 -20.65
N ARG A 18 1.17 -17.91 -21.85
CA ARG A 18 1.58 -19.09 -22.62
C ARG A 18 2.63 -18.75 -23.66
N TYR A 19 3.75 -19.45 -23.61
CA TYR A 19 4.90 -19.32 -24.50
C TYR A 19 5.27 -20.67 -25.12
N ARG A 20 6.15 -20.62 -26.11
CA ARG A 20 6.73 -21.82 -26.74
C ARG A 20 7.95 -22.22 -25.93
N HIS A 21 8.09 -23.49 -25.57
CA HIS A 21 9.31 -23.93 -24.87
C HIS A 21 10.40 -24.21 -25.91
N PRO A 22 11.55 -23.48 -25.91
CA PRO A 22 12.56 -23.66 -26.96
C PRO A 22 13.10 -25.08 -27.05
N ASP A 23 13.24 -25.75 -25.89
CA ASP A 23 13.86 -27.07 -25.81
C ASP A 23 12.93 -28.22 -26.24
N CYS A 24 11.59 -28.03 -26.30
CA CYS A 24 10.67 -29.15 -26.57
C CYS A 24 9.48 -28.85 -27.47
N SER A 25 9.16 -27.58 -27.75
CA SER A 25 7.99 -27.24 -28.55
C SER A 25 8.26 -27.26 -30.06
N GLU A 26 9.51 -27.26 -30.52
CA GLU A 26 9.90 -27.22 -31.95
C GLU A 26 9.08 -26.21 -32.79
N GLY A 27 8.62 -25.11 -32.18
CA GLY A 27 7.77 -24.13 -32.86
C GLY A 27 6.31 -24.56 -33.15
N LYS A 28 5.83 -25.68 -32.61
CA LYS A 28 4.48 -26.21 -32.88
C LYS A 28 3.44 -25.71 -31.88
N ASP A 29 3.74 -25.73 -30.58
CA ASP A 29 2.74 -25.47 -29.52
C ASP A 29 3.24 -24.51 -28.41
N ARG A 30 2.31 -23.76 -27.80
CA ARG A 30 2.58 -22.87 -26.65
C ARG A 30 2.32 -23.59 -25.33
N ALA A 31 3.09 -24.66 -25.07
CA ALA A 31 2.91 -25.54 -23.92
C ALA A 31 3.55 -25.03 -22.61
N LEU A 32 4.38 -23.99 -22.67
CA LEU A 32 5.01 -23.38 -21.50
C LEU A 32 4.09 -22.32 -20.90
N ILE A 33 3.72 -22.46 -19.64
CA ILE A 33 3.05 -21.43 -18.87
C ILE A 33 4.09 -20.75 -17.98
N VAL A 34 4.15 -19.42 -18.03
CA VAL A 34 4.94 -18.61 -17.10
C VAL A 34 3.97 -17.70 -16.34
N THR A 35 3.92 -17.87 -15.03
CA THR A 35 3.02 -17.14 -14.13
C THR A 35 3.84 -16.20 -13.24
N ARG A 36 3.50 -14.92 -13.26
CA ARG A 36 4.09 -13.94 -12.34
C ARG A 36 3.56 -14.18 -10.93
N THR A 37 4.44 -14.29 -9.94
CA THR A 37 4.08 -14.28 -8.51
C THR A 37 4.62 -13.00 -7.87
N ALA A 38 4.31 -12.77 -6.58
CA ALA A 38 4.86 -11.63 -5.84
C ALA A 38 6.40 -11.69 -5.74
N GLU A 39 6.96 -12.89 -5.64
CA GLU A 39 8.40 -13.13 -5.38
C GLU A 39 9.19 -13.44 -6.66
N GLY A 40 8.54 -13.66 -7.80
CA GLY A 40 9.23 -14.18 -8.97
C GLY A 40 8.31 -14.66 -10.07
N TRP A 41 8.73 -15.69 -10.79
CA TRP A 41 7.93 -16.35 -11.81
C TRP A 41 8.02 -17.84 -11.65
N LYS A 42 6.85 -18.48 -11.62
CA LYS A 42 6.75 -19.93 -11.73
C LYS A 42 6.55 -20.29 -13.19
N TRP A 43 7.28 -21.27 -13.69
CA TRP A 43 7.08 -21.76 -15.05
C TRP A 43 6.88 -23.27 -15.07
N TRP A 44 6.04 -23.72 -15.99
CA TRP A 44 5.70 -25.13 -16.17
C TRP A 44 5.41 -25.43 -17.64
N CYS A 45 6.08 -26.43 -18.19
CA CYS A 45 5.80 -26.91 -19.54
C CYS A 45 4.94 -28.17 -19.48
N HIS A 46 3.72 -28.09 -20.02
CA HIS A 46 2.79 -29.23 -20.08
C HIS A 46 3.21 -30.35 -21.03
N ARG A 47 4.25 -30.13 -21.85
CA ARG A 47 4.71 -31.11 -22.84
C ARG A 47 5.87 -31.96 -22.33
N CYS A 48 6.93 -31.34 -21.84
CA CYS A 48 8.10 -32.06 -21.33
C CYS A 48 8.12 -32.22 -19.81
N GLY A 49 7.13 -31.67 -19.09
CA GLY A 49 7.04 -31.74 -17.62
C GLY A 49 8.14 -30.99 -16.87
N LYS A 50 8.93 -30.16 -17.57
CA LYS A 50 9.95 -29.33 -16.92
C LYS A 50 9.27 -28.10 -16.32
N GLY A 51 9.71 -27.72 -15.13
CA GLY A 51 9.26 -26.52 -14.44
C GLY A 51 10.33 -25.97 -13.52
N GLY A 52 10.06 -24.78 -13.00
CA GLY A 52 10.97 -24.12 -12.07
C GLY A 52 10.42 -22.81 -11.55
N PHE A 53 11.22 -22.18 -10.71
CA PHE A 53 10.97 -20.85 -10.16
C PHE A 53 12.15 -19.95 -10.45
N ARG A 54 11.86 -18.71 -10.84
CA ARG A 54 12.84 -17.65 -11.01
C ARG A 54 12.54 -16.51 -10.05
N ASP A 55 13.49 -16.18 -9.20
CA ASP A 55 13.38 -15.10 -8.21
C ASP A 55 13.49 -13.71 -8.88
N VAL A 56 12.77 -12.74 -8.36
CA VAL A 56 12.88 -11.31 -8.71
C VAL A 56 14.19 -10.66 -8.23
N ASN A 57 14.92 -11.26 -7.30
CA ASN A 57 16.19 -10.75 -6.77
C ASN A 57 17.37 -10.95 -7.72
N GLY A 58 17.18 -11.67 -8.84
CA GLY A 58 18.19 -11.86 -9.89
C GLY A 58 18.17 -10.80 -11.00
N LEU A 59 17.52 -9.65 -10.79
CA LEU A 59 17.41 -8.59 -11.80
C LEU A 59 18.74 -7.89 -12.04
N SER A 60 19.06 -7.67 -13.31
CA SER A 60 20.19 -6.80 -13.69
C SER A 60 19.88 -5.34 -13.32
N PRO A 61 20.92 -4.49 -13.12
CA PRO A 61 20.73 -3.07 -12.81
C PRO A 61 19.79 -2.33 -13.78
N GLN A 62 19.82 -2.70 -15.07
CA GLN A 62 18.97 -2.13 -16.11
C GLN A 62 17.50 -2.50 -15.91
N GLN A 63 17.22 -3.77 -15.61
CA GLN A 63 15.85 -4.24 -15.35
C GLN A 63 15.29 -3.66 -14.05
N THR A 64 16.13 -3.46 -13.03
CA THR A 64 15.77 -2.74 -11.80
C THR A 64 15.39 -1.29 -12.10
N MET A 65 16.16 -0.58 -12.93
CA MET A 65 15.83 0.79 -13.32
C MET A 65 14.52 0.88 -14.11
N GLU A 66 14.28 -0.06 -15.02
CA GLU A 66 13.06 -0.09 -15.82
C GLU A 66 11.82 -0.44 -14.98
N TRP A 67 11.95 -1.35 -14.02
CA TRP A 67 10.92 -1.63 -13.02
C TRP A 67 10.59 -0.40 -12.17
N LEU A 68 11.60 0.31 -11.66
CA LEU A 68 11.42 1.55 -10.91
C LEU A 68 10.74 2.64 -11.76
N LYS A 69 11.08 2.73 -13.04
CA LYS A 69 10.46 3.67 -13.98
C LYS A 69 8.98 3.33 -14.23
N ASN A 70 8.65 2.05 -14.39
CA ASN A 70 7.28 1.59 -14.64
C ASN A 70 6.38 1.68 -13.40
N LEU A 71 6.94 1.49 -12.20
CA LEU A 71 6.23 1.78 -10.94
C LEU A 71 5.87 3.26 -10.82
N LYS A 72 6.76 4.16 -11.26
CA LYS A 72 6.51 5.61 -11.27
C LYS A 72 5.58 6.06 -12.41
N ALA A 73 5.53 5.30 -13.51
CA ALA A 73 4.78 5.64 -14.72
C ALA A 73 3.33 5.15 -14.72
N LYS A 74 2.92 4.25 -13.82
CA LYS A 74 1.50 3.99 -13.61
C LYS A 74 0.87 5.24 -12.99
N PRO A 75 -0.09 5.91 -13.66
CA PRO A 75 -0.83 6.97 -13.02
C PRO A 75 -1.65 6.31 -11.92
N VAL A 76 -1.13 6.34 -10.69
CA VAL A 76 -1.95 6.12 -9.52
C VAL A 76 -3.07 7.13 -9.66
N GLN A 77 -4.30 6.65 -9.90
CA GLN A 77 -5.45 7.50 -9.85
C GLN A 77 -5.43 8.19 -8.49
N ARG A 78 -5.06 9.46 -8.54
CA ARG A 78 -4.99 10.36 -7.41
C ARG A 78 -6.39 10.43 -6.83
N GLN A 79 -6.65 9.65 -5.77
CA GLN A 79 -7.62 10.09 -4.78
C GLN A 79 -6.94 11.26 -4.07
N ASP A 80 -7.05 12.44 -4.68
CA ASP A 80 -6.21 13.61 -4.44
C ASP A 80 -6.49 14.30 -3.10
N ARG A 81 -7.62 13.99 -2.44
CA ARG A 81 -8.04 14.69 -1.22
C ARG A 81 -8.40 13.70 -0.13
N ILE A 82 -7.73 13.85 1.00
CA ILE A 82 -8.14 13.21 2.25
C ILE A 82 -9.25 14.07 2.83
N GLU A 83 -10.24 13.42 3.42
CA GLU A 83 -11.29 14.07 4.18
C GLU A 83 -11.24 13.59 5.63
N LEU A 84 -11.67 14.46 6.54
CA LEU A 84 -11.98 14.06 7.90
C LEU A 84 -13.18 13.11 7.91
N PRO A 85 -13.39 12.34 9.00
CA PRO A 85 -14.62 11.59 9.19
C PRO A 85 -15.85 12.50 9.01
N LYS A 86 -16.90 11.99 8.37
CA LYS A 86 -18.11 12.78 8.06
C LYS A 86 -18.79 13.37 9.30
N ASP A 87 -18.62 12.71 10.43
CA ASP A 87 -19.19 13.09 11.73
C ASP A 87 -18.16 13.78 12.65
N PHE A 88 -17.02 14.21 12.11
CA PHE A 88 -16.01 14.94 12.86
C PHE A 88 -16.62 16.17 13.55
N SER A 89 -16.34 16.30 14.83
CA SER A 89 -16.81 17.41 15.66
C SER A 89 -15.74 17.87 16.61
N ASN A 90 -15.73 19.18 16.93
CA ASN A 90 -14.87 19.73 17.98
C ASN A 90 -15.39 19.40 19.39
N GLN A 91 -16.55 18.73 19.50
CA GLN A 91 -17.10 18.24 20.77
C GLN A 91 -16.44 16.93 21.17
N ILE A 92 -15.32 17.06 21.89
CA ILE A 92 -14.58 15.93 22.44
C ILE A 92 -15.26 15.46 23.73
N PRO A 93 -15.54 14.15 23.89
CA PRO A 93 -16.17 13.63 25.10
C PRO A 93 -15.19 13.66 26.29
N PRO A 94 -15.68 13.56 27.55
CA PRO A 94 -14.84 13.67 28.75
C PRO A 94 -13.62 12.73 28.77
N GLU A 95 -13.78 11.50 28.30
CA GLU A 95 -12.70 10.52 28.19
C GLU A 95 -11.61 10.96 27.19
N GLY A 96 -11.98 11.70 26.15
CA GLY A 96 -11.05 12.28 25.19
C GLY A 96 -10.23 13.40 25.82
N TRP A 97 -10.88 14.27 26.58
CA TRP A 97 -10.22 15.32 27.36
C TRP A 97 -9.28 14.75 28.42
N ALA A 98 -9.71 13.72 29.16
CA ALA A 98 -8.85 13.04 30.12
C ALA A 98 -7.58 12.47 29.46
N TRP A 99 -7.70 11.92 28.25
CA TRP A 99 -6.55 11.44 27.49
C TRP A 99 -5.63 12.58 27.01
N LEU A 100 -6.20 13.68 26.51
CA LEU A 100 -5.45 14.85 26.04
C LEU A 100 -4.64 15.49 27.17
N PHE A 101 -5.29 15.78 28.31
CA PHE A 101 -4.61 16.36 29.47
C PHE A 101 -3.53 15.44 30.02
N LYS A 102 -3.79 14.13 30.09
CA LYS A 102 -2.77 13.14 30.48
C LYS A 102 -1.58 13.13 29.52
N SER A 103 -1.80 13.48 28.26
CA SER A 103 -0.76 13.57 27.23
C SER A 103 -0.09 14.95 27.17
N GLY A 104 -0.44 15.87 28.08
CA GLY A 104 0.12 17.21 28.15
C GLY A 104 -0.45 18.20 27.14
N LEU A 105 -1.60 17.90 26.53
CA LEU A 105 -2.28 18.78 25.58
C LEU A 105 -3.45 19.48 26.26
N ASP A 106 -3.54 20.79 26.10
CA ASP A 106 -4.62 21.60 26.65
C ASP A 106 -5.66 22.01 25.59
N GLU A 107 -6.64 22.83 26.00
CA GLU A 107 -7.67 23.34 25.09
C GLU A 107 -7.09 24.20 23.96
N HIS A 108 -6.02 24.96 24.24
CA HIS A 108 -5.37 25.80 23.25
C HIS A 108 -4.67 24.95 22.19
N ASP A 109 -4.02 23.85 22.57
CA ASP A 109 -3.44 22.88 21.63
C ASP A 109 -4.52 22.23 20.76
N VAL A 110 -5.64 21.80 21.37
CA VAL A 110 -6.77 21.21 20.64
C VAL A 110 -7.30 22.17 19.58
N GLN A 111 -7.46 23.45 19.92
CA GLN A 111 -7.88 24.49 18.97
C GLN A 111 -6.83 24.75 17.89
N ARG A 112 -5.56 24.90 18.29
CA ARG A 112 -4.43 25.17 17.38
C ARG A 112 -4.26 24.08 16.34
N TYR A 113 -4.32 22.82 16.75
CA TYR A 113 -4.17 21.65 15.88
C TYR A 113 -5.50 21.14 15.31
N LYS A 114 -6.61 21.83 15.59
CA LYS A 114 -7.96 21.49 15.10
C LYS A 114 -8.33 20.03 15.41
N MET A 115 -7.98 19.57 16.60
CA MET A 115 -8.33 18.23 17.05
C MET A 115 -9.83 18.13 17.33
N GLY A 116 -10.38 16.94 17.19
CA GLY A 116 -11.79 16.70 17.42
C GLY A 116 -12.09 15.23 17.65
N TYR A 117 -13.35 14.85 17.54
CA TYR A 117 -13.81 13.51 17.80
C TYR A 117 -14.75 13.03 16.70
N SER A 118 -14.66 11.75 16.35
CA SER A 118 -15.64 11.04 15.54
C SER A 118 -16.37 10.03 16.43
N ARG A 119 -17.69 10.17 16.52
CA ARG A 119 -18.55 9.26 17.27
C ARG A 119 -18.67 7.91 16.57
N GLN A 120 -18.80 7.91 15.24
CA GLN A 120 -18.89 6.70 14.43
C GLN A 120 -17.62 5.85 14.53
N LEU A 121 -16.45 6.50 14.54
CA LEU A 121 -15.18 5.80 14.67
C LEU A 121 -14.77 5.55 16.12
N HIS A 122 -15.47 6.17 17.09
CA HIS A 122 -15.11 6.20 18.51
C HIS A 122 -13.66 6.64 18.77
N ARG A 123 -13.24 7.71 18.09
CA ARG A 123 -11.82 8.12 18.05
C ARG A 123 -11.63 9.61 18.16
N LEU A 124 -10.59 9.98 18.92
CA LEU A 124 -9.99 11.30 18.88
C LEU A 124 -9.24 11.45 17.54
N ILE A 125 -9.53 12.52 16.82
CA ILE A 125 -8.99 12.80 15.49
C ILE A 125 -7.98 13.93 15.58
N MET A 126 -6.75 13.66 15.11
CA MET A 126 -5.63 14.59 15.07
C MET A 126 -5.27 14.86 13.60
N PRO A 127 -5.79 15.95 13.01
CA PRO A 127 -5.49 16.30 11.63
C PRO A 127 -4.13 16.99 11.48
N VAL A 128 -3.55 16.85 10.30
CA VAL A 128 -2.32 17.53 9.90
C VAL A 128 -2.56 18.23 8.57
N TYR A 129 -2.24 19.52 8.56
CA TYR A 129 -2.39 20.38 7.41
C TYR A 129 -1.02 20.84 6.88
N THR A 130 -0.87 20.89 5.55
CA THR A 130 0.26 21.55 4.87
C THR A 130 -0.35 22.61 3.94
N ASP A 131 0.08 23.86 4.05
CA ASP A 131 -0.44 24.98 3.25
C ASP A 131 -1.98 25.08 3.26
N GLY A 132 -2.58 24.81 4.43
CA GLY A 132 -4.03 24.81 4.63
C GLY A 132 -4.78 23.60 4.08
N GLN A 133 -4.10 22.66 3.41
CA GLN A 133 -4.70 21.42 2.87
C GLN A 133 -4.53 20.27 3.87
N LEU A 134 -5.59 19.46 4.04
CA LEU A 134 -5.53 18.25 4.87
C LEU A 134 -4.70 17.18 4.13
N VAL A 135 -3.58 16.80 4.71
CA VAL A 135 -2.64 15.84 4.12
C VAL A 135 -2.54 14.54 4.90
N TYR A 136 -3.09 14.55 6.12
CA TYR A 136 -3.09 13.40 7.01
C TYR A 136 -4.06 13.60 8.18
N TRP A 137 -4.58 12.51 8.73
CA TRP A 137 -5.11 12.50 10.07
C TRP A 137 -4.87 11.17 10.78
N GLN A 138 -4.72 11.23 12.10
CA GLN A 138 -4.64 10.06 12.97
C GLN A 138 -5.88 9.98 13.85
N GLY A 139 -6.49 8.79 13.90
CA GLY A 139 -7.61 8.48 14.78
C GLY A 139 -7.17 7.59 15.93
N ARG A 140 -7.15 8.11 17.15
CA ARG A 140 -6.80 7.35 18.36
C ARG A 140 -8.05 6.81 19.06
N SER A 141 -8.07 5.50 19.32
CA SER A 141 -9.09 4.86 20.16
C SER A 141 -8.89 5.25 21.62
N LEU A 142 -9.99 5.53 22.32
CA LEU A 142 -10.00 5.83 23.76
C LEU A 142 -10.21 4.58 24.62
N VAL A 143 -10.51 3.43 24.00
CA VAL A 143 -10.67 2.14 24.67
C VAL A 143 -9.48 1.22 24.42
N ALA A 144 -9.43 0.09 25.14
CA ALA A 144 -8.38 -0.92 24.96
C ALA A 144 -8.30 -1.38 23.49
N ALA A 145 -7.07 -1.57 23.02
CA ALA A 145 -6.83 -2.02 21.66
C ALA A 145 -7.16 -3.50 21.50
N THR A 146 -7.88 -3.84 20.45
CA THR A 146 -8.13 -5.22 20.01
C THR A 146 -7.70 -5.35 18.54
N PRO A 147 -7.60 -6.57 17.98
CA PRO A 147 -7.36 -6.74 16.55
C PRO A 147 -8.40 -6.02 15.67
N GLU A 148 -9.66 -5.96 16.11
CA GLU A 148 -10.78 -5.31 15.42
C GLU A 148 -10.86 -3.80 15.73
N ASN A 149 -10.26 -3.37 16.84
CA ASN A 149 -10.22 -1.98 17.27
C ASN A 149 -8.78 -1.53 17.57
N PRO A 150 -7.98 -1.23 16.53
CA PRO A 150 -6.57 -0.87 16.71
C PRO A 150 -6.44 0.44 17.49
N LYS A 151 -5.35 0.57 18.26
CA LYS A 151 -5.06 1.78 19.06
C LYS A 151 -5.07 3.05 18.20
N TYR A 152 -4.59 2.95 16.96
CA TYR A 152 -4.51 4.04 16.00
C TYR A 152 -4.97 3.59 14.62
N ILE A 153 -5.63 4.50 13.91
CA ILE A 153 -5.82 4.43 12.47
C ILE A 153 -5.18 5.68 11.86
N ASN A 154 -4.57 5.51 10.68
CA ASN A 154 -3.81 6.56 10.02
C ASN A 154 -4.30 6.68 8.59
N VAL A 155 -4.76 7.86 8.19
CA VAL A 155 -5.20 8.14 6.81
C VAL A 155 -4.29 9.21 6.24
N HIS A 156 -3.56 8.85 5.19
CA HIS A 156 -2.61 9.71 4.48
C HIS A 156 -2.92 9.73 2.99
N GLN A 157 -2.44 10.76 2.30
CA GLN A 157 -2.61 10.91 0.87
C GLN A 157 -1.75 9.85 0.19
N LYS A 158 -2.31 9.13 -0.80
CA LYS A 158 -1.54 8.15 -1.58
C LYS A 158 -0.37 8.86 -2.27
N GLY A 159 0.86 8.41 -2.00
CA GLY A 159 2.08 8.93 -2.63
C GLY A 159 2.95 9.85 -1.76
N ARG A 160 2.48 10.28 -0.57
CA ARG A 160 3.36 10.90 0.44
C ARG A 160 3.97 9.83 1.34
N SER A 161 5.28 9.63 1.21
CA SER A 161 6.10 8.74 2.05
C SER A 161 6.90 9.53 3.11
N ASP A 162 6.75 10.85 3.12
CA ASP A 162 7.51 11.83 3.88
C ASP A 162 6.85 12.29 5.18
N ILE A 163 5.77 11.63 5.62
CA ILE A 163 5.12 11.93 6.91
C ILE A 163 5.82 11.13 8.01
N TYR A 164 6.93 11.68 8.52
CA TYR A 164 7.62 11.16 9.69
C TYR A 164 7.24 11.98 10.93
N PHE A 165 6.81 11.30 11.99
CA PHE A 165 6.67 11.90 13.31
C PHE A 165 8.10 12.10 13.87
N ARG A 166 8.51 13.36 14.05
CA ARG A 166 9.71 13.71 14.82
C ARG A 166 9.32 14.01 16.25
#